data_AF-A0A524M9K4-F1
#
_entry.id   AF-A0A524M9K4-F1
#
_cell.length_a   1.000
_cell.length_b   1.000
_cell.length_c   1.000
_cell.angle_alpha   90.00
_cell.angle_beta   90.00
_cell.angle_gamma   90.00
#
_symmetry.space_group_name_H-M   'P 1'
#
loop_
_entity.id
_entity.type
_entity.pdbx_description
1 polymer ?
#
loop_
_entity_poly.entity_id
_entity_poly.type
_entity_poly.pdbx_seq_one_letter_code
_entity_poly.pdbx_strand_id
1 'polypeptide(L)'
;NPYLAFAAILMAGIDGIQQGFNAMELGLGPFEADLYEKNHGEDAPRSLPEALDSMANDHDYLLQGNVFSEEEIKHWIRTKRAESEAITQRPHPHEFVLYYDL
;
A
#
# COMPACT_ATOMS: atom_id res chain seq x y z
N ASN A 1 8.65 -4.04 -8.33
CA ASN A 1 8.65 -4.32 -9.78
C ASN A 1 8.10 -3.08 -10.47
N PRO A 2 8.89 -2.37 -11.30
CA PRO A 2 8.45 -1.12 -11.91
C PRO A 2 7.25 -1.28 -12.85
N TYR A 3 7.15 -2.40 -13.58
CA TYR A 3 6.03 -2.65 -14.48
C TYR A 3 4.71 -2.78 -13.72
N LEU A 4 4.70 -3.57 -12.65
CA LEU A 4 3.50 -3.74 -11.82
C LEU A 4 3.11 -2.44 -11.12
N ALA A 5 4.10 -1.65 -10.66
CA ALA A 5 3.86 -0.37 -10.01
C ALA A 5 3.21 0.64 -10.95
N PHE A 6 3.76 0.82 -12.16
CA PHE A 6 3.19 1.77 -13.12
C PHE A 6 1.81 1.33 -13.63
N ALA A 7 1.62 0.03 -13.85
CA ALA A 7 0.30 -0.50 -14.21
C ALA A 7 -0.73 -0.24 -13.10
N ALA A 8 -0.40 -0.54 -11.84
CA ALA A 8 -1.32 -0.31 -10.71
C ALA A 8 -1.67 1.17 -10.52
N ILE A 9 -0.68 2.07 -10.62
CA ILE A 9 -0.91 3.52 -10.55
C ILE A 9 -1.84 3.99 -11.67
N LEU A 10 -1.63 3.51 -12.91
CA LEU A 10 -2.46 3.89 -14.04
C LEU A 10 -3.90 3.38 -13.88
N MET A 11 -4.08 2.13 -13.44
CA MET A 11 -5.40 1.55 -13.20
C MET A 11 -6.17 2.31 -12.11
N ALA A 12 -5.50 2.64 -11.00
CA ALA A 12 -6.10 3.46 -9.93
C ALA A 12 -6.51 4.85 -10.42
N GLY A 13 -5.69 5.48 -11.29
CA GLY A 13 -6.02 6.77 -11.88
C GLY A 13 -7.22 6.71 -12.83
N ILE A 14 -7.33 5.65 -13.64
CA ILE A 14 -8.48 5.43 -14.53
C ILE A 14 -9.75 5.21 -13.71
N ASP A 15 -9.66 4.39 -12.67
CA ASP A 15 -10.78 4.10 -11.77
C ASP A 15 -11.29 5.38 -11.08
N GLY A 16 -10.39 6.21 -10.53
CA GLY A 16 -10.77 7.49 -9.95
C GLY A 16 -11.48 8.43 -10.93
N ILE A 17 -11.07 8.45 -12.20
CA ILE A 17 -11.77 9.22 -13.25
C ILE A 17 -13.18 8.64 -13.51
N GLN A 18 -13.33 7.32 -13.57
CA GLN A 18 -14.61 6.66 -13.81
C GLN A 18 -15.60 6.86 -12.66
N GLN A 19 -15.11 6.85 -11.42
CA GLN A 19 -15.91 7.06 -10.22
C GLN A 19 -16.16 8.56 -9.92
N GLY A 20 -15.49 9.47 -10.64
CA GLY A 20 -15.64 10.91 -10.46
C GLY A 20 -15.01 11.43 -9.16
N PHE A 21 -13.96 10.77 -8.68
CA PHE A 21 -13.28 11.17 -7.45
C PHE A 21 -12.60 12.54 -7.61
N ASN A 22 -12.85 13.41 -6.63
CA ASN A 22 -12.21 14.71 -6.53
C ASN A 22 -11.15 14.68 -5.44
N ALA A 23 -9.88 14.81 -5.82
CA ALA A 23 -8.76 14.77 -4.89
C ALA A 23 -8.85 15.84 -3.78
N MET A 24 -9.42 17.02 -4.04
CA MET A 24 -9.60 18.05 -3.01
C MET A 24 -10.65 17.65 -1.97
N GLU A 25 -11.75 17.04 -2.42
CA GLU A 25 -12.83 16.57 -1.54
C GLU A 25 -12.38 15.38 -0.67
N LEU A 26 -11.52 14.54 -1.23
CA LEU A 26 -10.89 13.40 -0.54
C LEU A 26 -9.74 13.82 0.40
N GLY A 27 -9.37 15.11 0.43
CA GLY A 27 -8.22 15.55 1.22
C GLY A 27 -6.90 14.98 0.73
N LEU A 28 -6.74 14.83 -0.59
CA LEU A 28 -5.52 14.40 -1.28
C LEU A 28 -4.99 15.48 -2.25
N GLY A 29 -5.58 16.67 -2.22
CA GLY A 29 -5.15 17.82 -3.02
C GLY A 29 -3.86 18.47 -2.51
N PRO A 30 -3.29 19.42 -3.25
CA PRO A 30 -2.13 20.17 -2.78
C PRO A 30 -2.49 20.94 -1.50
N PHE A 31 -1.84 20.58 -0.40
CA PHE A 31 -1.94 21.29 0.87
C PHE A 31 -0.83 22.33 0.98
N GLU A 32 -1.18 23.54 1.43
CA GLU A 32 -0.19 24.52 1.91
C GLU A 32 0.19 24.31 3.39
N ALA A 33 -0.47 23.35 4.06
CA ALA A 33 -0.25 23.04 5.48
C ALA A 33 0.89 22.03 5.68
N ASP A 34 1.51 22.08 6.86
CA ASP A 34 2.49 21.08 7.29
C ASP A 34 1.81 19.71 7.41
N LEU A 35 2.28 18.71 6.66
CA LEU A 35 1.73 17.35 6.68
C LEU A 35 1.79 16.69 8.07
N TYR A 36 2.59 17.23 9.00
CA TYR A 36 2.66 16.79 10.40
C TYR A 36 1.65 17.50 11.32
N GLU A 37 1.03 18.59 10.87
CA GLU A 37 -0.11 19.19 11.56
C GLU A 37 -1.36 18.34 11.27
N LYS A 38 -1.66 17.48 12.25
CA LYS A 38 -2.76 16.50 12.26
C LYS A 38 -4.03 16.99 11.56
N ASN A 39 -4.50 16.18 10.59
CA ASN A 39 -5.86 16.09 10.02
C ASN A 39 -6.00 16.36 8.50
N HIS A 40 -4.96 16.18 7.70
CA HIS A 40 -5.08 16.28 6.24
C HIS A 40 -4.83 14.94 5.55
N GLY A 41 -5.91 14.24 5.19
CA GLY A 41 -5.87 13.00 4.40
C GLY A 41 -5.63 11.72 5.19
N GLU A 42 -5.71 10.58 4.50
CA GLU A 42 -5.33 9.27 5.04
C GLU A 42 -3.82 9.02 4.86
N ASP A 43 -3.16 8.52 5.90
CA ASP A 43 -1.76 8.13 5.85
C ASP A 43 -1.57 6.90 4.94
N ALA A 44 -0.42 6.81 4.28
CA ALA A 44 -0.02 5.57 3.62
C ALA A 44 0.19 4.44 4.67
N PRO A 45 -0.01 3.17 4.27
CA PRO A 45 0.24 2.02 5.14
C PRO A 45 1.63 2.07 5.76
N ARG A 46 1.71 1.80 7.07
CA ARG A 46 2.95 1.87 7.87
C ARG A 46 3.83 0.64 7.70
N SER A 47 3.28 -0.43 7.14
CA SER A 47 3.95 -1.69 6.97
C SER A 47 3.52 -2.40 5.69
N LEU A 48 4.38 -3.30 5.20
CA LEU A 48 4.04 -4.13 4.06
C LEU A 48 2.79 -5.01 4.33
N PRO A 49 2.63 -5.68 5.50
CA PRO A 49 1.39 -6.41 5.81
C PRO A 49 0.13 -5.56 5.70
N GLU A 50 0.16 -4.33 6.21
CA GLU A 50 -0.97 -3.40 6.13
C GLU A 50 -1.29 -3.03 4.68
N ALA A 51 -0.27 -2.73 3.86
CA ALA A 51 -0.47 -2.48 2.43
C ALA A 51 -1.06 -3.69 1.68
N LEU A 52 -0.67 -4.91 2.07
CA LEU A 52 -1.20 -6.15 1.50
C LEU A 52 -2.65 -6.41 1.92
N ASP A 53 -3.03 -6.04 3.15
CA ASP A 53 -4.42 -6.12 3.61
C ASP A 53 -5.30 -5.10 2.90
N SER A 54 -4.83 -3.85 2.72
CA SER A 54 -5.52 -2.85 1.90
C SER A 54 -5.71 -3.35 0.46
N MET A 55 -4.67 -3.90 -0.16
CA MET A 55 -4.77 -4.49 -1.50
C MET A 55 -5.74 -5.66 -1.55
N ALA A 56 -5.78 -6.53 -0.53
CA ALA A 56 -6.71 -7.65 -0.50
C ALA A 56 -8.17 -7.17 -0.44
N ASN A 57 -8.43 -6.08 0.29
CA ASN A 57 -9.76 -5.53 0.49
C ASN A 57 -10.24 -4.64 -0.67
N ASP A 58 -9.32 -4.06 -1.44
CA ASP A 58 -9.63 -3.15 -2.54
C ASP A 58 -8.71 -3.39 -3.75
N HIS A 59 -9.03 -4.40 -4.55
CA HIS A 59 -8.31 -4.73 -5.79
C HIS A 59 -9.21 -4.80 -7.03
N ASP A 60 -10.49 -4.45 -6.91
CA ASP A 60 -11.45 -4.55 -8.02
C ASP A 60 -11.06 -3.67 -9.20
N TYR A 61 -10.44 -2.51 -8.92
CA TYR A 61 -9.90 -1.62 -9.94
C TYR A 61 -8.75 -2.24 -10.74
N LEU A 62 -8.01 -3.20 -10.17
CA LEU A 62 -6.91 -3.90 -10.86
C LEU A 62 -7.42 -4.99 -11.80
N LEU A 63 -8.60 -5.56 -11.51
CA LEU A 63 -9.21 -6.62 -12.33
C LEU A 63 -9.81 -6.08 -13.63
N GLN A 64 -10.04 -4.77 -13.71
CA GLN A 64 -10.63 -4.14 -14.90
C GLN A 64 -9.78 -4.37 -16.15
N GLY A 65 -10.43 -4.67 -17.27
CA GLY A 65 -9.76 -4.94 -18.53
C GLY A 65 -8.85 -6.18 -18.55
N ASN A 66 -8.93 -7.04 -17.53
CA ASN A 66 -8.07 -8.21 -17.36
C ASN A 66 -6.57 -7.86 -17.38
N VAL A 67 -6.22 -6.67 -16.84
CA VAL A 67 -4.84 -6.20 -16.72
C VAL A 67 -4.08 -6.98 -15.65
N PHE A 68 -4.75 -7.24 -14.52
CA PHE A 68 -4.31 -8.19 -13.50
C PHE A 68 -5.37 -9.28 -13.37
N SER A 69 -4.93 -10.53 -13.26
CA SER A 69 -5.83 -11.61 -12.86
C SER A 69 -5.94 -11.71 -11.33
N GLU A 70 -7.09 -12.17 -10.86
CA GLU A 70 -7.32 -12.39 -9.43
C GLU A 70 -6.31 -13.38 -8.83
N GLU A 71 -5.94 -14.42 -9.58
CA GLU A 71 -4.95 -15.41 -9.16
C GLU A 71 -3.53 -14.83 -9.05
N GLU A 72 -3.13 -13.92 -9.94
CA GLU A 72 -1.85 -13.20 -9.83
C GLU A 72 -1.81 -12.33 -8.58
N ILE A 73 -2.89 -11.62 -8.29
CA ILE A 73 -3.02 -10.77 -7.10
C ILE A 73 -2.92 -11.63 -5.82
N LYS A 74 -3.70 -12.71 -5.73
CA LYS A 74 -3.64 -13.65 -4.59
C LYS A 74 -2.25 -14.26 -4.42
N HIS A 75 -1.62 -14.65 -5.53
CA HIS A 75 -0.26 -15.19 -5.50
C HIS A 75 0.76 -14.16 -5.02
N TRP A 76 0.64 -12.92 -5.48
CA TRP A 76 1.50 -11.81 -5.07
C TRP A 76 1.37 -11.53 -3.57
N ILE A 77 0.14 -11.40 -3.06
CA ILE A 77 -0.14 -11.18 -1.64
C ILE A 77 0.47 -12.28 -0.79
N ARG A 78 0.24 -13.56 -1.14
CA ARG A 78 0.79 -14.70 -0.41
C ARG A 78 2.33 -14.67 -0.38
N THR A 79 2.96 -14.43 -1.52
CA THR A 79 4.42 -14.41 -1.64
C THR A 79 5.02 -13.27 -0.82
N LYS A 80 4.46 -12.06 -0.91
CA LYS A 80 4.94 -10.90 -0.15
C LYS A 80 4.69 -10.99 1.34
N ARG A 81 3.59 -11.63 1.76
CA ARG A 81 3.33 -11.91 3.17
C ARG A 81 4.40 -12.85 3.75
N ALA A 82 4.73 -13.92 3.04
CA ALA A 82 5.79 -14.85 3.47
C ALA A 82 7.17 -14.17 3.54
N GLU A 83 7.51 -13.29 2.59
CA GLU A 83 8.74 -12.50 2.64
C GLU A 83 8.77 -11.58 3.88
N SER A 84 7.65 -10.91 4.18
CA SER A 84 7.53 -10.03 5.35
C SER A 84 7.66 -10.81 6.66
N GLU A 85 6.98 -11.95 6.79
CA GLU A 85 7.04 -12.81 7.96
C GLU A 85 8.46 -13.31 8.21
N ALA A 86 9.20 -13.67 7.15
CA ALA A 86 10.58 -14.08 7.29
C ALA A 86 11.46 -12.98 7.89
N ILE A 87 11.22 -11.71 7.56
CA ILE A 87 11.95 -10.58 8.15
C ILE A 87 11.57 -10.41 9.62
N THR A 88 10.27 -10.39 9.94
CA THR A 88 9.77 -10.17 11.30
C THR A 88 10.23 -11.25 12.29
N GLN A 89 10.46 -12.48 11.84
CA GLN A 89 10.97 -13.56 12.68
C GLN A 89 12.47 -13.47 13.00
N ARG A 90 13.20 -12.54 12.39
CA ARG A 90 14.64 -12.35 12.62
C ARG A 90 14.86 -11.17 13.55
N PRO A 91 15.68 -11.32 14.60
CA PRO A 91 15.98 -10.21 15.49
C PRO A 91 16.69 -9.11 14.72
N HIS A 92 16.21 -7.87 14.87
CA HIS A 92 16.85 -6.72 14.27
C HIS A 92 18.08 -6.31 15.12
N PRO A 93 19.24 -5.94 14.53
CA PRO A 93 20.44 -5.57 15.31
C PRO A 93 20.20 -4.45 16.33
N HIS A 94 19.25 -3.56 16.08
CA HIS A 94 18.86 -2.51 17.04
C HIS A 94 18.20 -3.06 18.30
N GLU A 95 17.52 -4.21 18.24
CA GLU A 95 16.94 -4.87 19.41
C GLU A 95 18.02 -5.27 20.41
N PHE A 96 19.22 -5.65 19.94
CA PHE A 96 20.36 -5.89 20.84
C PHE A 96 20.78 -4.62 21.57
N VAL A 97 20.83 -3.47 20.88
CA VAL A 97 21.14 -2.18 21.54
C VAL A 97 20.10 -1.82 22.60
N LEU A 98 18.82 -2.14 22.36
CA LEU A 98 17.72 -1.80 23.26
C LEU A 98 17.59 -2.75 24.46
N TYR A 99 17.88 -4.04 24.26
CA TYR A 99 17.46 -5.09 25.20
C TYR A 99 18.58 -6.02 25.66
N TYR A 100 19.82 -5.90 25.19
CA TYR A 100 20.89 -6.83 25.56
C TYR A 100 21.30 -6.75 27.04
N ASP A 101 21.30 -5.54 27.61
CA ASP A 101 21.69 -5.29 29.01
C ASP A 101 20.48 -5.12 29.96
N LEU A 102 19.26 -5.46 29.50
CA LEU A 102 18.03 -5.30 30.28
C LEU A 102 17.85 -6.40 31.34
#